data_AF-A0A833DAT1-F1
#
_entry.id   AF-A0A833DAT1-F1
#
_cell.length_a   1.000
_cell.length_b   1.000
_cell.length_c   1.000
_cell.angle_alpha   90.00
_cell.angle_beta   90.00
_cell.angle_gamma   90.00
#
_symmetry.space_group_name_H-M   'P 1'
#
loop_
_entity.id
_entity.type
_entity.pdbx_description
1 polymer ?
#
loop_
_entity_poly.entity_id
_entity_poly.type
_entity_poly.pdbx_seq_one_letter_code
_entity_poly.pdbx_strand_id
1 'polypeptide(L)'
;MNKKILMLCMLPVSLLILNCNTYIYPQYEKNPIASTQLIKFDLTMSYNNSKIWAPIRIFELSKQNMPVDVEGLKIKSCVSQWAGIFLEETIANDLMHLESEYKNTYKSTDPDLNKAILEYIVTLIDFTNFAAEKFKNSEYTTETPTHQWESEILMVNENDSQESITGKLHYAITRYGYLRNVNVGPTGSTLRYYSDDMTQPILLHHMKDLAKKITGQKSLKDTDNVDYYFYQANKEYLFNTDLCKNKSVLNK
;
A
#
# COMPACT_ATOMS: atom_id res chain seq x y z
N MET A 1 -7.32 15.10 12.46
CA MET A 1 -8.21 14.17 11.73
C MET A 1 -8.56 12.99 12.63
N ASN A 2 -9.75 12.42 12.44
CA ASN A 2 -10.59 11.82 13.49
C ASN A 2 -10.04 10.57 14.20
N LYS A 3 -9.59 10.72 15.46
CA LYS A 3 -9.44 9.61 16.44
C LYS A 3 -10.70 8.73 16.55
N LYS A 4 -11.88 9.29 16.20
CA LYS A 4 -13.17 8.60 16.21
C LYS A 4 -13.33 7.55 15.09
N ILE A 5 -12.66 7.71 13.94
CA ILE A 5 -12.74 6.72 12.84
C ILE A 5 -11.91 5.48 13.19
N LEU A 6 -10.69 5.68 13.72
CA LEU A 6 -9.86 4.60 14.23
C LEU A 6 -10.60 3.77 15.30
N MET A 7 -11.33 4.43 16.18
CA MET A 7 -12.13 3.78 17.24
C MET A 7 -13.34 3.03 16.69
N LEU A 8 -14.00 3.55 15.64
CA LEU A 8 -15.14 2.88 14.99
C LEU A 8 -14.72 1.67 14.13
N CYS A 9 -13.52 1.65 13.56
CA CYS A 9 -12.99 0.46 12.87
C CYS A 9 -12.56 -0.64 13.85
N MET A 10 -12.16 -0.26 15.07
CA MET A 10 -11.71 -1.20 16.12
C MET A 10 -12.87 -1.79 16.94
N LEU A 11 -14.02 -1.12 17.01
CA LEU A 11 -15.18 -1.58 17.79
C LEU A 11 -15.83 -2.87 17.27
N PRO A 12 -16.06 -3.05 15.95
CA PRO A 12 -16.52 -4.31 15.39
C PRO A 12 -15.50 -5.44 15.59
N VAL A 13 -14.20 -5.11 15.51
CA VAL A 13 -13.10 -6.06 15.75
C VAL A 13 -13.09 -6.52 17.21
N SER A 14 -13.27 -5.59 18.15
CA SER A 14 -13.36 -5.90 19.59
C SER A 14 -14.58 -6.77 19.91
N LEU A 15 -15.72 -6.49 19.27
CA LEU A 15 -16.97 -7.26 19.44
C LEU A 15 -16.89 -8.63 18.75
N LEU A 16 -16.19 -8.78 17.63
CA LEU A 16 -15.94 -10.08 16.98
C LEU A 16 -14.97 -10.95 17.79
N ILE A 17 -13.94 -10.35 18.40
CA ILE A 17 -13.02 -11.05 19.32
C ILE A 17 -13.74 -11.52 20.59
N LEU A 18 -14.79 -10.81 21.02
CA LEU A 18 -15.53 -11.11 22.26
C LEU A 18 -16.81 -11.96 22.07
N ASN A 19 -17.44 -11.99 20.89
CA ASN A 19 -18.75 -12.66 20.69
C ASN A 19 -18.77 -13.87 19.73
N CYS A 20 -17.66 -14.31 19.16
CA CYS A 20 -17.64 -15.58 18.44
C CYS A 20 -17.08 -16.70 19.33
N ASN A 21 -18.01 -17.35 20.03
CA ASN A 21 -17.97 -18.74 20.52
C ASN A 21 -16.62 -19.47 20.41
N THR A 22 -16.03 -19.79 21.56
CA THR A 22 -15.29 -21.04 21.83
C THR A 22 -14.56 -21.65 20.63
N TYR A 23 -13.32 -21.19 20.39
CA TYR A 23 -12.15 -21.97 19.96
C TYR A 23 -12.41 -23.48 19.74
N ILE A 24 -12.66 -23.90 18.50
CA ILE A 24 -12.89 -25.33 18.16
C ILE A 24 -11.60 -26.05 17.71
N TYR A 25 -10.45 -25.38 17.56
CA TYR A 25 -9.24 -26.01 17.02
C TYR A 25 -7.88 -25.74 17.73
N PRO A 26 -7.78 -25.59 19.07
CA PRO A 26 -6.48 -25.43 19.73
C PRO A 26 -5.51 -26.59 19.43
N GLN A 27 -6.03 -27.79 19.17
CA GLN A 27 -5.27 -29.00 18.86
C GLN A 27 -4.49 -28.96 17.53
N TYR A 28 -4.81 -28.00 16.64
CA TYR A 28 -4.13 -27.82 15.35
C TYR A 28 -3.24 -26.57 15.33
N GLU A 29 -3.21 -25.80 16.42
CA GLU A 29 -2.33 -24.64 16.57
C GLU A 29 -1.04 -25.07 17.26
N LYS A 30 0.11 -24.83 16.61
CA LYS A 30 1.42 -25.10 17.20
C LYS A 30 1.72 -24.15 18.36
N ASN A 31 1.19 -22.93 18.30
CA ASN A 31 1.37 -21.91 19.33
C ASN A 31 0.13 -21.00 19.45
N PRO A 32 -0.85 -21.34 20.30
CA PRO A 32 -2.08 -20.55 20.45
C PRO A 32 -1.84 -19.13 21.01
N ILE A 33 -0.74 -18.91 21.76
CA ILE A 33 -0.35 -17.59 22.27
C ILE A 33 0.15 -16.69 21.12
N ALA A 34 0.66 -17.28 20.03
CA ALA A 34 1.13 -16.53 18.87
C ALA A 34 -0.02 -15.91 18.05
N SER A 35 -1.22 -16.47 18.12
CA SER A 35 -2.36 -16.09 17.29
C SER A 35 -2.67 -14.59 17.36
N THR A 36 -2.87 -14.02 18.55
CA THR A 36 -3.26 -12.61 18.71
C THR A 36 -2.21 -11.64 18.17
N GLN A 37 -0.92 -11.94 18.37
CA GLN A 37 0.17 -11.10 17.89
C GLN A 37 0.34 -11.22 16.35
N LEU A 38 0.07 -12.39 15.76
CA LEU A 38 0.06 -12.57 14.30
C LEU A 38 -1.13 -11.86 13.67
N ILE A 39 -2.29 -11.86 14.32
CA ILE A 39 -3.46 -11.09 13.90
C ILE A 39 -3.13 -9.61 13.85
N LYS A 40 -2.51 -9.08 14.90
CA LYS A 40 -2.08 -7.68 14.95
C LYS A 40 -1.10 -7.36 13.82
N PHE A 41 -0.12 -8.23 13.60
CA PHE A 41 0.83 -8.07 12.50
C PHE A 41 0.13 -8.09 11.14
N ASP A 42 -0.73 -9.08 10.87
CA ASP A 42 -1.48 -9.21 9.62
C ASP A 42 -2.30 -7.94 9.34
N LEU A 43 -3.10 -7.47 10.31
CA LEU A 43 -3.91 -6.26 10.15
C LEU A 43 -3.05 -5.01 9.91
N THR A 44 -1.92 -4.89 10.61
CA THR A 44 -0.97 -3.78 10.42
C THR A 44 -0.40 -3.80 9.01
N MET A 45 0.04 -4.97 8.54
CA MET A 45 0.60 -5.12 7.21
C MET A 45 -0.45 -4.91 6.11
N SER A 46 -1.69 -5.37 6.28
CA SER A 46 -2.76 -5.17 5.30
C SER A 46 -3.14 -3.70 5.19
N TYR A 47 -3.21 -2.98 6.32
CA TYR A 47 -3.41 -1.53 6.32
C TYR A 47 -2.27 -0.81 5.57
N ASN A 48 -1.01 -1.11 5.92
CA ASN A 48 0.15 -0.46 5.32
C ASN A 48 0.28 -0.78 3.83
N ASN A 49 0.08 -2.04 3.42
CA ASN A 49 0.07 -2.40 2.00
C ASN A 49 -1.04 -1.64 1.25
N SER A 50 -2.26 -1.60 1.78
CA SER A 50 -3.36 -0.85 1.15
C SER A 50 -3.01 0.63 0.97
N LYS A 51 -2.37 1.22 1.98
CA LYS A 51 -1.92 2.61 1.93
C LYS A 51 -0.80 2.83 0.90
N ILE A 52 0.15 1.91 0.79
CA ILE A 52 1.25 1.95 -0.21
C ILE A 52 0.70 1.76 -1.64
N TRP A 53 -0.22 0.83 -1.84
CA TRP A 53 -0.80 0.56 -3.16
C TRP A 53 -1.77 1.64 -3.64
N ALA A 54 -2.37 2.43 -2.74
CA ALA A 54 -3.30 3.51 -3.11
C ALA A 54 -2.73 4.53 -4.12
N PRO A 55 -1.58 5.19 -3.87
CA PRO A 55 -0.96 6.09 -4.85
C PRO A 55 -0.56 5.37 -6.14
N ILE A 56 -0.10 4.12 -6.06
CA ILE A 56 0.31 3.31 -7.21
C ILE A 56 -0.89 3.04 -8.13
N ARG A 57 -2.04 2.64 -7.55
CA ARG A 57 -3.28 2.41 -8.29
C ARG A 57 -3.86 3.69 -8.90
N ILE A 58 -3.78 4.81 -8.19
CA ILE A 58 -4.15 6.11 -8.75
C ILE A 58 -3.32 6.44 -9.99
N PHE A 59 -2.01 6.26 -9.90
CA PHE A 59 -1.12 6.50 -11.02
C PHE A 59 -1.44 5.58 -12.20
N GLU A 60 -1.67 4.28 -11.94
CA GLU A 60 -2.05 3.30 -12.94
C GLU A 60 -3.37 3.65 -13.66
N LEU A 61 -4.43 3.96 -12.90
CA LEU A 61 -5.73 4.38 -13.46
C LEU A 61 -5.62 5.66 -14.27
N SER A 62 -4.81 6.62 -13.79
CA SER A 62 -4.54 7.85 -14.52
C SER A 62 -3.88 7.58 -15.87
N LYS A 63 -3.04 6.55 -15.98
CA LYS A 63 -2.33 6.19 -17.21
C LYS A 63 -3.22 5.54 -18.27
N GLN A 64 -4.24 4.76 -17.89
CA GLN A 64 -4.99 3.90 -18.82
C GLN A 64 -5.65 4.65 -20.00
N ASN A 65 -6.00 5.93 -19.83
CA ASN A 65 -6.64 6.76 -20.86
C ASN A 65 -5.91 8.08 -21.12
N MET A 66 -4.62 8.16 -20.79
CA MET A 66 -3.87 9.40 -20.85
C MET A 66 -3.35 9.68 -22.27
N PRO A 67 -3.67 10.85 -22.86
CA PRO A 67 -3.09 11.24 -24.13
C PRO A 67 -1.58 11.50 -23.97
N VAL A 68 -0.81 11.19 -25.00
CA VAL A 68 0.65 11.44 -25.06
C VAL A 68 0.95 12.87 -25.53
N ASP A 69 0.03 13.80 -25.26
CA ASP A 69 0.21 15.23 -25.51
C ASP A 69 0.84 15.93 -24.30
N VAL A 70 1.23 17.19 -24.48
CA VAL A 70 1.92 17.98 -23.45
C VAL A 70 1.09 18.11 -22.16
N GLU A 71 -0.23 18.25 -22.28
CA GLU A 71 -1.10 18.39 -21.11
C GLU A 71 -1.22 17.06 -20.34
N GLY A 72 -1.50 15.96 -21.05
CA GLY A 72 -1.61 14.62 -20.48
C GLY A 72 -0.34 14.21 -19.76
N LEU A 73 0.81 14.40 -20.38
CA LEU A 73 2.11 14.05 -19.80
C LEU A 73 2.50 14.94 -18.61
N LYS A 74 2.07 16.22 -18.61
CA LYS A 74 2.23 17.10 -17.45
C LYS A 74 1.36 16.65 -16.28
N ILE A 75 0.11 16.24 -16.54
CA ILE A 75 -0.76 15.64 -15.52
C ILE A 75 -0.13 14.35 -14.99
N LYS A 76 0.40 13.48 -15.86
CA LYS A 76 1.11 12.26 -15.47
C LYS A 76 2.24 12.54 -14.49
N SER A 77 3.09 13.51 -14.83
CA SER A 77 4.25 13.90 -14.03
C SER A 77 3.83 14.43 -12.66
N CYS A 78 2.78 15.25 -12.62
CA CYS A 78 2.20 15.73 -11.38
C CYS A 78 1.67 14.60 -10.49
N VAL A 79 0.84 13.71 -11.03
CA VAL A 79 0.26 12.59 -10.28
C VAL A 79 1.38 11.65 -9.78
N SER A 80 2.39 11.39 -10.61
CA SER A 80 3.59 10.63 -10.24
C SER A 80 4.29 11.26 -9.03
N GLN A 81 4.56 12.56 -9.04
CA GLN A 81 5.25 13.22 -7.92
C GLN A 81 4.44 13.17 -6.63
N TRP A 82 3.13 13.38 -6.71
CA TRP A 82 2.24 13.24 -5.56
C TRP A 82 2.22 11.82 -5.01
N ALA A 83 2.24 10.80 -5.87
CA ALA A 83 2.40 9.41 -5.47
C ALA A 83 3.72 9.21 -4.71
N GLY A 84 4.83 9.74 -5.23
CA GLY A 84 6.15 9.65 -4.59
C GLY A 84 6.17 10.25 -3.18
N ILE A 85 5.64 11.46 -3.01
CA ILE A 85 5.60 12.15 -1.71
C ILE A 85 4.70 11.43 -0.71
N PHE A 86 3.54 10.95 -1.15
CA PHE A 86 2.67 10.17 -0.29
C PHE A 86 3.36 8.89 0.23
N LEU A 87 4.18 8.26 -0.61
CA LEU A 87 4.97 7.09 -0.21
C LEU A 87 6.09 7.47 0.78
N GLU A 88 6.80 8.59 0.57
CA GLU A 88 7.78 9.12 1.55
C GLU A 88 7.13 9.39 2.91
N GLU A 89 5.96 10.03 2.92
CA GLU A 89 5.17 10.26 4.13
C GLU A 89 4.78 8.93 4.80
N THR A 90 4.43 7.92 4.01
CA THR A 90 4.04 6.60 4.53
C THR A 90 5.22 5.87 5.16
N ILE A 91 6.41 5.95 4.56
CA ILE A 91 7.65 5.40 5.14
C ILE A 91 7.91 6.02 6.51
N ALA A 92 7.94 7.36 6.56
CA ALA A 92 8.29 8.11 7.77
C ALA A 92 7.29 7.91 8.92
N ASN A 93 5.99 7.86 8.61
CA ASN A 93 4.94 7.82 9.62
C ASN A 93 4.55 6.38 10.02
N ASP A 94 4.55 5.44 9.08
CA ASP A 94 3.91 4.14 9.28
C ASP A 94 4.88 2.96 9.22
N LEU A 95 6.01 3.05 8.49
CA LEU A 95 6.88 1.89 8.26
C LEU A 95 8.15 1.87 9.12
N MET A 96 8.77 3.02 9.39
CA MET A 96 10.08 3.09 10.05
C MET A 96 10.13 2.43 11.45
N HIS A 97 8.99 2.33 12.14
CA HIS A 97 8.92 1.74 13.47
C HIS A 97 8.66 0.22 13.47
N LEU A 98 8.19 -0.35 12.35
CA LEU A 98 7.70 -1.73 12.30
C LEU A 98 8.79 -2.74 12.66
N GLU A 99 10.03 -2.56 12.17
CA GLU A 99 11.10 -3.47 12.52
C GLU A 99 11.29 -3.51 14.04
N SER A 100 11.37 -2.34 14.68
CA SER A 100 11.55 -2.26 16.14
C SER A 100 10.38 -2.86 16.93
N GLU A 101 9.15 -2.72 16.42
CA GLU A 101 7.94 -3.23 17.05
C GLU A 101 7.89 -4.77 17.03
N TYR A 102 8.37 -5.40 15.94
CA TYR A 102 8.19 -6.84 15.70
C TYR A 102 9.48 -7.69 15.82
N LYS A 103 10.67 -7.09 16.01
CA LYS A 103 11.98 -7.76 15.97
C LYS A 103 12.15 -8.97 16.90
N ASN A 104 11.36 -9.05 17.97
CA ASN A 104 11.49 -10.09 18.99
C ASN A 104 10.19 -10.82 19.31
N THR A 105 9.11 -10.61 18.54
CA THR A 105 7.78 -11.12 18.89
C THR A 105 7.75 -12.65 18.99
N TYR A 106 8.54 -13.35 18.17
CA TYR A 106 8.57 -14.83 18.13
C TYR A 106 9.97 -15.42 18.27
N LYS A 107 10.99 -14.59 18.49
CA LYS A 107 12.40 -15.01 18.39
C LYS A 107 12.74 -16.24 19.25
N SER A 108 12.15 -16.39 20.42
CA SER A 108 12.40 -17.52 21.34
C SER A 108 11.50 -18.73 21.10
N THR A 109 10.31 -18.54 20.51
CA THR A 109 9.30 -19.61 20.34
C THR A 109 9.23 -20.16 18.93
N ASP A 110 9.49 -19.33 17.91
CA ASP A 110 9.62 -19.70 16.51
C ASP A 110 10.56 -18.72 15.78
N PRO A 111 11.88 -19.02 15.72
CA PRO A 111 12.87 -18.17 15.10
C PRO A 111 12.68 -17.96 13.59
N ASP A 112 12.14 -18.96 12.89
CA ASP A 112 11.94 -18.91 11.44
C ASP A 112 10.76 -17.99 11.08
N LEU A 113 9.68 -18.07 11.84
CA LEU A 113 8.56 -17.12 11.74
C LEU A 113 9.01 -15.70 12.07
N ASN A 114 9.81 -15.52 13.13
CA ASN A 114 10.36 -14.20 13.48
C ASN A 114 11.22 -13.64 12.34
N LYS A 115 12.04 -14.48 11.70
CA LYS A 115 12.85 -14.09 10.55
C LYS A 115 11.98 -13.68 9.36
N ALA A 116 10.93 -14.44 9.06
CA ALA A 116 10.04 -14.14 7.93
C ALA A 116 9.23 -12.84 8.14
N ILE A 117 8.81 -12.55 9.38
CA ILE A 117 8.17 -11.27 9.73
C ILE A 117 9.12 -10.10 9.45
N LEU A 118 10.37 -10.20 9.91
CA LEU A 118 11.37 -9.15 9.68
C LEU A 118 11.72 -8.99 8.20
N GLU A 119 11.87 -10.10 7.47
CA GLU A 119 12.14 -10.10 6.03
C GLU A 119 10.99 -9.45 5.26
N TYR A 120 9.73 -9.70 5.64
CA TYR A 120 8.57 -9.03 5.07
C TYR A 120 8.60 -7.52 5.33
N ILE A 121 8.82 -7.08 6.58
CA ILE A 121 8.90 -5.64 6.91
C ILE A 121 9.98 -4.94 6.08
N VAL A 122 11.21 -5.49 6.06
CA VAL A 122 12.34 -4.91 5.33
C VAL A 122 12.04 -4.82 3.85
N THR A 123 11.52 -5.90 3.25
CA THR A 123 11.22 -5.92 1.81
C THR A 123 10.09 -4.95 1.44
N LEU A 124 9.09 -4.78 2.32
CA LEU A 124 8.04 -3.77 2.12
C LEU A 124 8.62 -2.34 2.15
N ILE A 125 9.51 -2.07 3.09
CA ILE A 125 10.20 -0.77 3.20
C ILE A 125 11.05 -0.51 1.94
N ASP A 126 11.83 -1.50 1.51
CA ASP A 126 12.67 -1.39 0.32
C ASP A 126 11.85 -1.16 -0.95
N PHE A 127 10.75 -1.90 -1.12
CA PHE A 127 9.79 -1.67 -2.20
C PHE A 127 9.22 -0.26 -2.16
N THR A 128 8.79 0.20 -0.98
CA THR A 128 8.18 1.53 -0.82
C THR A 128 9.18 2.64 -1.09
N ASN A 129 10.43 2.50 -0.64
CA ASN A 129 11.52 3.44 -0.92
C ASN A 129 11.79 3.53 -2.42
N PHE A 130 11.94 2.37 -3.08
CA PHE A 130 12.15 2.31 -4.53
C PHE A 130 11.00 3.00 -5.29
N ALA A 131 9.75 2.68 -4.94
CA ALA A 131 8.59 3.27 -5.56
C ALA A 131 8.54 4.79 -5.34
N ALA A 132 8.72 5.25 -4.10
CA ALA A 132 8.73 6.66 -3.74
C ALA A 132 9.74 7.46 -4.58
N GLU A 133 10.99 6.97 -4.67
CA GLU A 133 12.06 7.60 -5.41
C GLU A 133 11.74 7.69 -6.90
N LYS A 134 11.31 6.57 -7.51
CA LYS A 134 10.98 6.53 -8.94
C LYS A 134 9.83 7.47 -9.29
N PHE A 135 8.76 7.43 -8.52
CA PHE A 135 7.60 8.30 -8.72
C PHE A 135 7.94 9.78 -8.59
N LYS A 136 8.69 10.15 -7.55
CA LYS A 136 9.07 11.53 -7.27
C LYS A 136 9.99 12.13 -8.32
N ASN A 137 10.95 11.36 -8.81
CA ASN A 137 11.98 11.84 -9.73
C ASN A 137 11.57 11.74 -11.20
N SER A 138 10.51 11.01 -11.51
CA SER A 138 10.05 10.83 -12.89
C SER A 138 9.39 12.08 -13.43
N GLU A 139 9.72 12.37 -14.68
CA GLU A 139 9.03 13.32 -15.54
C GLU A 139 8.71 12.62 -16.84
N TYR A 140 7.52 12.91 -17.35
CA TYR A 140 7.01 12.34 -18.58
C TYR A 140 6.97 13.42 -19.64
N THR A 141 7.62 13.14 -20.76
CA THR A 141 7.70 14.02 -21.91
C THR A 141 7.29 13.26 -23.16
N THR A 142 7.12 13.96 -24.28
CA THR A 142 6.82 13.31 -25.56
C THR A 142 7.93 12.35 -25.99
N GLU A 143 9.17 12.63 -25.58
CA GLU A 143 10.34 11.77 -25.82
C GLU A 143 10.41 10.59 -24.83
N THR A 144 9.91 10.78 -23.60
CA THR A 144 9.88 9.75 -22.56
C THR A 144 8.48 9.64 -21.95
N PRO A 145 7.51 9.07 -22.68
CA PRO A 145 6.13 9.00 -22.22
C PRO A 145 5.90 7.88 -21.20
N THR A 146 6.83 6.91 -21.14
CA THR A 146 6.82 5.78 -20.21
C THR A 146 8.24 5.45 -19.76
N HIS A 147 8.40 5.11 -18.49
CA HIS A 147 9.67 4.64 -17.94
C HIS A 147 9.66 3.11 -17.75
N GLN A 148 10.83 2.48 -17.85
CA GLN A 148 10.97 1.03 -17.65
C GLN A 148 10.57 0.61 -16.23
N TRP A 149 10.92 1.40 -15.21
CA TRP A 149 10.59 1.07 -13.82
C TRP A 149 9.08 0.93 -13.58
N GLU A 150 8.24 1.52 -14.44
CA GLU A 150 6.78 1.40 -14.30
C GLU A 150 6.36 -0.07 -14.33
N SER A 151 7.00 -0.93 -15.15
CA SER A 151 6.70 -2.36 -15.15
C SER A 151 7.17 -3.06 -13.87
N GLU A 152 8.27 -2.61 -13.26
CA GLU A 152 8.78 -3.20 -12.02
C GLU A 152 7.85 -3.01 -10.82
N ILE A 153 7.01 -1.97 -10.84
CA ILE A 153 6.05 -1.64 -9.78
C ILE A 153 4.63 -2.09 -10.12
N LEU A 154 4.23 -1.97 -11.40
CA LEU A 154 2.85 -2.16 -11.82
C LEU A 154 2.52 -3.60 -12.26
N MET A 155 3.49 -4.50 -12.36
CA MET A 155 3.18 -5.79 -12.98
C MET A 155 2.36 -6.74 -12.10
N VAL A 156 1.34 -7.27 -12.79
CA VAL A 156 0.33 -8.26 -12.38
C VAL A 156 0.57 -9.60 -13.11
N ASN A 157 1.74 -9.83 -13.71
CA ASN A 157 2.03 -11.08 -14.41
C ASN A 157 2.95 -11.99 -13.58
N GLU A 158 2.47 -13.21 -13.33
CA GLU A 158 3.14 -14.30 -12.60
C GLU A 158 4.48 -14.76 -13.22
N ASN A 159 4.92 -14.13 -14.30
CA ASN A 159 6.17 -14.40 -15.02
C ASN A 159 7.29 -13.38 -14.75
N ASP A 160 7.07 -12.38 -13.89
CA ASP A 160 8.15 -11.49 -13.52
C ASP A 160 9.20 -12.20 -12.68
N SER A 161 10.45 -11.91 -13.02
CA SER A 161 11.60 -12.42 -12.29
C SER A 161 11.40 -12.20 -10.79
N GLN A 162 11.62 -13.27 -10.00
CA GLN A 162 11.69 -13.20 -8.54
C GLN A 162 12.69 -12.13 -8.05
N GLU A 163 13.59 -11.66 -8.93
CA GLU A 163 14.59 -10.65 -8.64
C GLU A 163 14.08 -9.21 -8.73
N SER A 164 12.90 -8.96 -9.33
CA SER A 164 12.29 -7.63 -9.38
C SER A 164 11.89 -7.14 -7.98
N ILE A 165 11.74 -5.82 -7.80
CA ILE A 165 11.38 -5.26 -6.49
C ILE A 165 10.01 -5.78 -6.00
N THR A 166 9.03 -5.87 -6.91
CA THR A 166 7.71 -6.44 -6.62
C THR A 166 7.78 -7.96 -6.42
N GLY A 167 8.59 -8.66 -7.20
CA GLY A 167 8.81 -10.10 -7.06
C GLY A 167 9.39 -10.47 -5.69
N LYS A 168 10.38 -9.71 -5.21
CA LYS A 168 10.94 -9.85 -3.87
C LYS A 168 9.89 -9.67 -2.79
N LEU A 169 9.07 -8.61 -2.90
CA LEU A 169 7.98 -8.36 -1.95
C LEU A 169 6.96 -9.50 -1.95
N HIS A 170 6.55 -9.97 -3.12
CA HIS A 170 5.61 -11.09 -3.26
C HIS A 170 6.15 -12.38 -2.62
N TYR A 171 7.44 -12.67 -2.82
CA TYR A 171 8.10 -13.81 -2.20
C TYR A 171 8.11 -13.72 -0.66
N ALA A 172 8.46 -12.55 -0.11
CA ALA A 172 8.48 -12.33 1.33
C ALA A 172 7.08 -12.50 1.96
N ILE A 173 6.04 -11.95 1.32
CA ILE A 173 4.63 -12.14 1.72
C ILE A 173 4.25 -13.62 1.72
N THR A 174 4.56 -14.33 0.64
CA THR A 174 4.23 -15.75 0.48
C THR A 174 4.92 -16.62 1.52
N ARG A 175 6.21 -16.38 1.76
CA ARG A 175 7.01 -17.09 2.76
C ARG A 175 6.48 -16.88 4.17
N TYR A 176 6.19 -15.64 4.55
CA TYR A 176 5.55 -15.32 5.82
C TYR A 176 4.20 -16.05 5.95
N GLY A 177 3.37 -15.97 4.90
CA GLY A 177 2.04 -16.58 4.91
C GLY A 177 2.07 -18.10 5.11
N TYR A 178 3.04 -18.79 4.51
CA TYR A 178 3.28 -20.21 4.73
C TYR A 178 3.63 -20.51 6.20
N LEU A 179 4.63 -19.82 6.76
CA LEU A 179 5.09 -20.05 8.14
C LEU A 179 4.04 -19.70 9.19
N ARG A 180 3.29 -18.61 8.97
CA ARG A 180 2.13 -18.25 9.78
C ARG A 180 1.11 -19.39 9.79
N ASN A 181 0.70 -19.89 8.62
CA ASN A 181 -0.34 -20.92 8.53
C ASN A 181 0.07 -22.23 9.21
N VAL A 182 1.36 -22.58 9.17
CA VAL A 182 1.90 -23.73 9.93
C VAL A 182 1.78 -23.51 11.45
N ASN A 183 1.87 -22.27 11.93
CA ASN A 183 1.84 -21.94 13.35
C ASN A 183 0.44 -21.84 13.95
N VAL A 184 -0.51 -21.22 13.22
CA VAL A 184 -1.88 -20.97 13.70
C VAL A 184 -2.94 -21.85 13.03
N GLY A 185 -2.53 -22.81 12.20
CA GLY A 185 -3.43 -23.79 11.60
C GLY A 185 -4.61 -23.15 10.84
N PRO A 186 -5.85 -23.68 11.00
CA PRO A 186 -7.06 -23.16 10.33
C PRO A 186 -7.38 -21.68 10.62
N THR A 187 -6.95 -21.17 11.79
CA THR A 187 -7.10 -19.75 12.15
C THR A 187 -6.34 -18.87 11.16
N GLY A 188 -5.18 -19.30 10.66
CA GLY A 188 -4.39 -18.56 9.66
C GLY A 188 -5.14 -18.28 8.35
N SER A 189 -5.93 -19.26 7.87
CA SER A 189 -6.76 -19.09 6.66
C SER A 189 -7.89 -18.09 6.87
N THR A 190 -8.52 -18.12 8.06
CA THR A 190 -9.59 -17.17 8.42
C THR A 190 -9.04 -15.74 8.50
N LEU A 191 -7.85 -15.57 9.06
CA LEU A 191 -7.19 -14.26 9.17
C LEU A 191 -6.78 -13.68 7.83
N ARG A 192 -6.29 -14.53 6.91
CA ARG A 192 -6.02 -14.12 5.54
C ARG A 192 -7.29 -13.57 4.86
N TYR A 193 -8.41 -14.27 5.00
CA TYR A 193 -9.68 -13.83 4.42
C TYR A 193 -10.14 -12.46 4.95
N TYR A 194 -10.09 -12.25 6.27
CA TYR A 194 -10.42 -10.95 6.86
C TYR A 194 -9.49 -9.83 6.41
N SER A 195 -8.19 -10.10 6.33
CA SER A 195 -7.21 -9.17 5.77
C SER A 195 -7.61 -8.75 4.35
N ASP A 196 -7.90 -9.72 3.48
CA ASP A 196 -8.24 -9.49 2.08
C ASP A 196 -9.53 -8.65 1.94
N ASP A 197 -10.55 -8.94 2.76
CA ASP A 197 -11.82 -8.20 2.80
C ASP A 197 -11.65 -6.73 3.26
N MET A 198 -10.74 -6.45 4.19
CA MET A 198 -10.45 -5.09 4.66
C MET A 198 -9.61 -4.28 3.69
N THR A 199 -8.82 -4.94 2.83
CA THR A 199 -7.82 -4.31 1.98
C THR A 199 -8.47 -3.37 0.96
N GLN A 200 -9.56 -3.79 0.31
CA GLN A 200 -10.22 -3.00 -0.75
C GLN A 200 -10.85 -1.69 -0.24
N PRO A 201 -11.64 -1.69 0.86
CA PRO A 201 -12.15 -0.44 1.43
C PRO A 201 -11.05 0.54 1.88
N ILE A 202 -9.97 0.03 2.50
CA ILE A 202 -8.85 0.85 2.96
C ILE A 202 -8.10 1.46 1.77
N LEU A 203 -7.84 0.66 0.74
CA LEU A 203 -7.23 1.10 -0.52
C LEU A 203 -8.04 2.25 -1.12
N LEU A 204 -9.36 2.06 -1.32
CA LEU A 204 -10.24 3.07 -1.88
C LEU A 204 -10.30 4.35 -1.03
N HIS A 205 -10.27 4.22 0.30
CA HIS A 205 -10.22 5.36 1.21
C HIS A 205 -8.95 6.20 0.99
N HIS A 206 -7.78 5.56 0.99
CA HIS A 206 -6.51 6.26 0.77
C HIS A 206 -6.39 6.84 -0.63
N MET A 207 -6.91 6.14 -1.65
CA MET A 207 -6.99 6.69 -3.01
C MET A 207 -7.78 8.00 -3.01
N LYS A 208 -9.01 8.00 -2.46
CA LYS A 208 -9.84 9.22 -2.43
C LYS A 208 -9.19 10.34 -1.62
N ASP A 209 -8.58 10.02 -0.49
CA ASP A 209 -7.88 11.02 0.33
C ASP A 209 -6.72 11.67 -0.44
N LEU A 210 -5.93 10.89 -1.18
CA LEU A 210 -4.89 11.41 -2.05
C LEU A 210 -5.47 12.22 -3.21
N ALA A 211 -6.49 11.72 -3.91
CA ALA A 211 -7.14 12.43 -5.01
C ALA A 211 -7.68 13.81 -4.59
N LYS A 212 -8.32 13.88 -3.41
CA LYS A 212 -8.76 15.15 -2.81
C LYS A 212 -7.60 16.09 -2.50
N LYS A 213 -6.48 15.58 -1.96
CA LYS A 213 -5.27 16.40 -1.73
C LYS A 213 -4.70 16.96 -3.05
N ILE A 214 -4.62 16.13 -4.08
CA ILE A 214 -4.08 16.49 -5.41
C ILE A 214 -4.94 17.55 -6.10
N THR A 215 -6.27 17.47 -5.97
CA THR A 215 -7.22 18.30 -6.73
C THR A 215 -7.89 19.42 -5.93
N GLY A 216 -7.70 19.45 -4.60
CA GLY A 216 -8.36 20.41 -3.72
C GLY A 216 -9.85 20.15 -3.49
N GLN A 217 -10.39 19.05 -4.02
CA GLN A 217 -11.80 18.71 -3.84
C GLN A 217 -12.11 18.36 -2.37
N LYS A 218 -13.28 18.78 -1.90
CA LYS A 218 -13.72 18.54 -0.51
C LYS A 218 -14.26 17.14 -0.28
N SER A 219 -14.80 16.49 -1.31
CA SER A 219 -15.46 15.18 -1.20
C SER A 219 -15.46 14.43 -2.53
N LEU A 220 -15.36 13.11 -2.46
CA LEU A 220 -15.52 12.17 -3.57
C LEU A 220 -16.51 11.08 -3.16
N LYS A 221 -17.42 10.70 -4.06
CA LYS A 221 -18.35 9.59 -3.91
C LYS A 221 -17.67 8.26 -4.22
N ASP A 222 -18.30 7.16 -3.83
CA ASP A 222 -17.79 5.81 -4.12
C ASP A 222 -17.84 5.45 -5.60
N THR A 223 -18.72 6.09 -6.35
CA THR A 223 -18.88 5.94 -7.80
C THR A 223 -17.94 6.82 -8.61
N ASP A 224 -17.20 7.73 -7.98
CA ASP A 224 -16.33 8.67 -8.70
C ASP A 224 -15.07 7.93 -9.17
N ASN A 225 -14.79 7.99 -10.47
CA ASN A 225 -13.58 7.43 -11.04
C ASN A 225 -12.43 8.45 -10.92
N VAL A 226 -11.28 8.01 -10.40
CA VAL A 226 -10.08 8.84 -10.24
C VAL A 226 -9.09 8.50 -11.35
N ASP A 227 -9.49 8.78 -12.58
CA ASP A 227 -8.71 8.53 -13.81
C ASP A 227 -8.14 9.82 -14.41
N TYR A 228 -7.59 9.72 -15.63
CA TYR A 228 -7.09 10.88 -16.37
C TYR A 228 -8.11 12.03 -16.46
N TYR A 229 -9.37 11.75 -16.80
CA TYR A 229 -10.38 12.79 -17.03
C TYR A 229 -10.74 13.53 -15.74
N PHE A 230 -10.72 12.81 -14.61
CA PHE A 230 -10.85 13.44 -13.30
C PHE A 230 -9.74 14.48 -13.07
N TYR A 231 -8.48 14.14 -13.32
CA TYR A 231 -7.37 15.08 -13.15
C TYR A 231 -7.37 16.20 -14.19
N GLN A 232 -7.77 15.91 -15.43
CA GLN A 232 -7.94 16.90 -16.48
C GLN A 232 -8.99 17.96 -16.09
N ALA A 233 -10.13 17.53 -15.55
CA ALA A 233 -11.19 18.43 -15.08
C ALA A 233 -10.77 19.32 -13.90
N ASN A 234 -9.74 18.92 -13.15
CA ASN A 234 -9.22 19.65 -11.98
C ASN A 234 -7.80 20.21 -12.20
N LYS A 235 -7.35 20.29 -13.47
CA LYS A 235 -5.95 20.59 -13.81
C LYS A 235 -5.46 21.95 -13.33
N GLU A 236 -6.35 22.93 -13.21
CA GLU A 236 -5.99 24.27 -12.71
C GLU A 236 -5.48 24.21 -11.28
N TYR A 237 -6.16 23.47 -10.39
CA TYR A 237 -5.68 23.28 -9.03
C TYR A 237 -4.38 22.48 -9.04
N LEU A 238 -4.35 21.36 -9.78
CA LEU A 238 -3.20 20.47 -9.87
C LEU A 238 -1.92 21.22 -10.25
N PHE A 239 -1.95 21.98 -11.35
CA PHE A 239 -0.81 22.73 -11.86
C PHE A 239 -0.43 23.93 -11.00
N ASN A 240 -1.33 24.40 -10.13
CA ASN A 240 -1.05 25.48 -9.21
C ASN A 240 -0.47 25.04 -7.86
N THR A 241 -0.30 23.74 -7.63
CA THR A 241 0.41 23.22 -6.47
C THR A 241 1.91 23.49 -6.60
N ASP A 242 2.61 23.79 -5.50
CA ASP A 242 4.06 24.04 -5.51
C ASP A 242 4.85 22.84 -6.07
N LEU A 243 4.28 21.64 -5.90
CA LEU A 243 4.78 20.41 -6.49
C LEU A 243 4.92 20.49 -8.01
N CYS A 244 3.83 20.87 -8.67
CA CYS A 244 3.71 20.90 -10.13
C CYS A 244 4.25 22.19 -10.75
N LYS A 245 4.34 23.27 -9.98
CA LYS A 245 4.87 24.57 -10.42
C LYS A 245 6.38 24.51 -10.67
N ASN A 246 7.13 23.84 -9.80
CA ASN A 246 8.60 23.91 -9.78
C ASN A 246 9.30 23.33 -11.02
N LYS A 247 8.62 22.57 -11.89
CA LYS A 247 9.18 22.10 -13.17
C LYS A 247 8.73 22.89 -14.40
N SER A 248 7.73 23.76 -14.28
CA SER A 248 7.33 24.64 -15.39
C SER A 248 8.36 25.73 -15.74
N VAL A 249 9.39 25.89 -14.90
CA VAL A 249 10.44 26.92 -15.06
C VAL A 249 11.67 26.39 -15.81
N LEU A 250 11.76 25.09 -16.12
CA LEU A 250 12.96 24.50 -16.74
C LEU A 250 12.94 24.36 -18.26
N ASN A 251 11.95 24.91 -18.95
CA ASN A 251 12.00 25.11 -20.40
C ASN A 251 11.95 26.61 -20.73
N LYS A 252 13.11 27.26 -20.64
CA LYS A 252 13.44 28.48 -21.40
C LYS A 252 14.79 28.30 -22.05
#